data_AF-A0AAV0Q2E5-F1
#
_entry.id   AF-A0AAV0Q2E5-F1
#
_cell.length_a   1.000
_cell.length_b   1.000
_cell.length_c   1.000
_cell.angle_alpha   90.00
_cell.angle_beta   90.00
_cell.angle_gamma   90.00
#
_symmetry.space_group_name_H-M   'P 1'
#
loop_
_entity.id
_entity.type
_entity.pdbx_description
1 polymer ?
#
loop_
_entity_poly.entity_id
_entity_poly.type
_entity_poly.pdbx_seq_one_letter_code
_entity_poly.pdbx_strand_id
1 'polypeptide(L)'
;MIVWVQFPALKVHFYHKEVLTALGNLIGRTIKLDYHTLTQQRAKFARLAVEVDLSKHLVPRIFLDGRWQKVEYENLPLVCFECGRIGHMKALCPSLRPKGSAGEIVLAGSLSPTMTRPAEVESNPGFGPWMLVTKKKLAELKGQPQKR
;
A
#
# COMPACT_ATOMS: atom_id res chain seq x y z
N MET A 1 -0.65 -1.34 14.27
CA MET A 1 -1.40 -2.56 13.83
C MET A 1 -0.39 -3.53 13.21
N ILE A 2 -0.47 -4.83 13.51
CA ILE A 2 0.42 -5.82 12.87
C ILE A 2 -0.23 -6.31 11.58
N VAL A 3 0.50 -6.23 10.46
CA VAL A 3 0.07 -6.67 9.13
C VAL A 3 1.15 -7.54 8.48
N TRP A 4 0.73 -8.51 7.67
CA TRP A 4 1.65 -9.27 6.83
C TRP A 4 1.88 -8.51 5.54
N VAL A 5 3.14 -8.40 5.15
CA VAL A 5 3.60 -7.77 3.93
C VAL A 5 4.32 -8.81 3.07
N GLN A 6 4.05 -8.77 1.77
CA GLN A 6 4.70 -9.58 0.75
C GLN A 6 5.52 -8.72 -0.21
N PHE A 7 6.69 -9.23 -0.58
CA PHE A 7 7.55 -8.73 -1.63
C PHE A 7 7.56 -9.76 -2.77
N PRO A 8 6.66 -9.65 -3.75
CA PRO A 8 6.61 -10.56 -4.89
C PRO A 8 7.86 -10.42 -5.75
N ALA A 9 8.38 -11.55 -6.25
CA ALA A 9 9.53 -11.60 -7.15
C ALA A 9 10.80 -10.89 -6.61
N LEU A 10 10.98 -10.85 -5.29
CA LEU A 10 12.20 -10.36 -4.66
C LEU A 10 13.39 -11.22 -5.11
N LYS A 11 14.52 -10.60 -5.45
CA LYS A 11 15.72 -11.34 -5.88
C LYS A 11 16.30 -12.13 -4.70
N VAL A 12 16.86 -13.32 -4.99
CA VAL A 12 17.36 -14.27 -3.97
C VAL A 12 18.40 -13.66 -3.02
N HIS A 13 19.25 -12.77 -3.50
CA HIS A 13 20.28 -12.09 -2.70
C HIS A 13 19.71 -11.10 -1.66
N PHE A 14 18.41 -10.77 -1.71
CA PHE A 14 17.76 -9.96 -0.67
C PHE A 14 17.05 -10.80 0.41
N TYR A 15 17.15 -12.14 0.37
CA TYR A 15 16.52 -13.01 1.37
C TYR A 15 17.34 -13.16 2.67
N HIS A 16 18.45 -12.41 2.81
CA HIS A 16 19.16 -12.36 4.07
C HIS A 16 18.29 -11.71 5.16
N LYS A 17 18.30 -12.30 6.35
CA LYS A 17 17.50 -11.87 7.51
C LYS A 17 17.65 -10.36 7.77
N GLU A 18 18.87 -9.86 7.72
CA GLU A 18 19.20 -8.45 7.97
C GLU A 18 18.56 -7.53 6.92
N VAL A 19 18.68 -7.90 5.64
CA VAL A 19 18.06 -7.16 4.53
C VAL A 19 16.55 -7.15 4.69
N LEU A 20 15.91 -8.32 4.88
CA LEU A 20 14.46 -8.41 5.05
C LEU A 20 13.96 -7.60 6.25
N THR A 21 14.74 -7.57 7.33
CA THR A 21 14.44 -6.74 8.51
C THR A 21 14.58 -5.26 8.18
N ALA A 22 15.61 -4.85 7.45
CA ALA A 22 15.76 -3.46 6.98
C ALA A 22 14.62 -3.04 6.04
N LEU A 23 14.22 -3.91 5.12
CA LEU A 23 13.07 -3.69 4.22
C LEU A 23 11.77 -3.55 5.00
N GLY A 24 11.55 -4.43 5.99
CA GLY A 24 10.39 -4.33 6.87
C GLY A 24 10.39 -3.01 7.64
N ASN A 25 11.54 -2.62 8.20
CA ASN A 25 11.74 -1.38 8.96
C ASN A 25 11.48 -0.10 8.16
N LEU A 26 11.64 -0.15 6.83
CA LEU A 26 11.26 0.96 5.94
C LEU A 26 9.74 1.16 5.85
N ILE A 27 8.96 0.10 6.04
CA ILE A 27 7.50 0.13 6.00
C ILE A 27 6.93 0.40 7.41
N GLY A 28 7.49 -0.25 8.42
CA GLY A 28 7.05 -0.19 9.81
C GLY A 28 7.95 -1.04 10.69
N ARG A 29 7.66 -1.20 11.98
CA ARG A 29 8.55 -1.98 12.86
C ARG A 29 8.46 -3.47 12.50
N THR A 30 9.57 -4.10 12.09
CA THR A 30 9.56 -5.54 11.80
C THR A 30 9.34 -6.34 13.06
N ILE A 31 8.31 -7.19 13.07
CA ILE A 31 7.96 -8.05 14.22
C ILE A 31 8.47 -9.47 14.00
N LYS A 32 8.23 -10.02 12.80
CA LYS A 32 8.53 -11.42 12.50
C LYS A 32 8.76 -11.65 11.01
N LEU A 33 9.71 -12.52 10.68
CA LEU A 33 9.91 -13.01 9.31
C LEU A 33 9.21 -14.36 9.14
N ASP A 34 8.59 -14.60 7.99
CA ASP A 34 7.93 -15.88 7.69
C ASP A 34 8.97 -17.01 7.56
N TYR A 35 8.67 -18.18 8.11
CA TYR A 35 9.60 -19.31 8.14
C TYR A 35 9.97 -19.79 6.72
N HIS A 36 9.02 -19.78 5.78
CA HIS A 36 9.30 -20.18 4.40
C HIS A 36 10.18 -19.15 3.67
N THR A 37 10.08 -17.88 4.06
CA THR A 37 10.97 -16.82 3.58
C THR A 37 12.39 -17.03 4.10
N LEU A 38 12.54 -17.36 5.39
CA LEU A 38 13.86 -17.60 6.01
C LEU A 38 14.56 -18.83 5.48
N THR A 39 13.81 -19.91 5.22
CA THR A 39 14.34 -21.17 4.71
C THR A 39 14.54 -21.19 3.20
N GLN A 40 14.16 -20.10 2.50
CA GLN A 40 14.21 -19.96 1.04
C GLN A 40 13.53 -21.10 0.25
N GLN A 41 12.75 -21.96 0.92
CA GLN A 41 12.11 -23.09 0.27
C GLN A 41 10.93 -22.62 -0.57
N ARG A 42 11.03 -22.78 -1.90
CA ARG A 42 10.00 -22.39 -2.88
C ARG A 42 9.55 -20.92 -2.76
N ALA A 43 10.45 -20.03 -2.35
CA ALA A 43 10.11 -18.63 -2.10
C ALA A 43 9.75 -17.87 -3.39
N LYS A 44 8.46 -17.92 -3.77
CA LYS A 44 7.87 -17.11 -4.85
C LYS A 44 7.79 -15.63 -4.46
N PHE A 45 7.81 -15.35 -3.16
CA PHE A 45 7.73 -14.04 -2.55
C PHE A 45 8.35 -14.10 -1.16
N ALA A 46 8.92 -12.98 -0.70
CA ALA A 46 9.31 -12.83 0.69
C ALA A 46 8.11 -12.30 1.49
N ARG A 47 7.88 -12.83 2.69
CA ARG A 47 6.77 -12.44 3.56
C ARG A 47 7.27 -12.13 4.96
N LEU A 48 6.79 -11.02 5.53
CA LEU A 48 7.11 -10.63 6.89
C LEU A 48 5.98 -9.85 7.57
N ALA A 49 5.92 -9.95 8.90
CA ALA A 49 4.98 -9.22 9.73
C ALA A 49 5.64 -7.91 10.18
N VAL A 50 4.98 -6.81 9.86
CA VAL A 50 5.37 -5.46 10.27
C VAL A 50 4.26 -4.83 11.11
N GLU A 51 4.65 -4.07 12.10
CA GLU A 51 3.77 -3.14 12.78
C GLU A 51 3.74 -1.82 12.00
N VAL A 52 2.60 -1.53 11.41
CA VAL A 52 2.33 -0.31 10.66
C VAL A 52 1.54 0.69 11.50
N ASP A 53 1.85 1.96 11.30
CA ASP A 53 1.12 3.09 11.84
C ASP A 53 -0.04 3.45 10.90
N LEU A 54 -1.28 3.38 11.41
CA LEU A 54 -2.50 3.65 10.64
C LEU A 54 -2.66 5.12 10.27
N SER A 55 -1.93 6.00 10.97
CA SER A 55 -1.97 7.45 10.75
C SER A 55 -1.18 7.86 9.50
N LYS A 56 -0.25 7.01 9.07
CA LYS A 56 0.64 7.23 7.93
C LYS A 56 0.07 6.60 6.66
N HIS A 57 0.53 7.11 5.53
CA HIS A 57 0.24 6.49 4.24
C HIS A 57 1.01 5.17 4.13
N LEU A 58 0.38 4.17 3.52
CA LEU A 58 1.03 2.91 3.18
C LEU A 58 2.16 3.13 2.19
N VAL A 59 3.15 2.24 2.22
CA VAL A 59 4.25 2.24 1.24
C VAL A 59 3.85 1.34 0.07
N PRO A 60 3.65 1.86 -1.15
CA PRO A 60 3.21 1.04 -2.29
C PRO A 60 4.37 0.28 -2.95
N ARG A 61 5.54 0.92 -3.04
CA ARG A 61 6.75 0.37 -3.68
C ARG A 61 7.98 0.90 -2.97
N ILE A 62 9.05 0.12 -3.01
CA ILE A 62 10.36 0.48 -2.48
C ILE A 62 11.38 0.38 -3.62
N PHE A 63 12.34 1.30 -3.66
CA PHE A 63 13.38 1.28 -4.67
C PHE A 63 14.56 0.44 -4.20
N LEU A 64 14.84 -0.66 -4.90
CA LEU A 64 15.90 -1.62 -4.55
C LEU A 64 16.72 -1.94 -5.79
N ASP A 65 18.03 -1.68 -5.72
CA ASP A 65 19.01 -2.12 -6.73
C ASP A 65 18.58 -1.78 -8.17
N GLY A 66 18.25 -0.50 -8.39
CA GLY A 66 17.84 0.04 -9.68
C GLY A 66 16.43 -0.34 -10.14
N ARG A 67 15.61 -1.01 -9.31
CA ARG A 67 14.25 -1.45 -9.66
C ARG A 67 13.23 -1.12 -8.58
N TRP A 68 12.00 -0.86 -9.00
CA TRP A 68 10.87 -0.71 -8.08
C TRP A 68 10.35 -2.08 -7.65
N GLN A 69 10.53 -2.40 -6.36
CA GLN A 69 9.94 -3.57 -5.74
C GLN A 69 8.55 -3.21 -5.21
N LYS A 70 7.55 -3.97 -5.64
CA LYS A 70 6.16 -3.81 -5.16
C LYS A 70 6.01 -4.32 -3.74
N VAL A 71 5.14 -3.67 -2.99
CA VAL A 71 4.76 -4.05 -1.63
C VAL A 71 3.28 -4.42 -1.65
N GLU A 72 2.97 -5.65 -1.24
CA GLU A 72 1.59 -6.12 -1.11
C GLU A 72 1.29 -6.38 0.37
N TYR A 73 0.13 -5.97 0.84
CA TYR A 73 -0.31 -6.10 2.21
C TYR A 73 -1.45 -7.11 2.31
N GLU A 74 -1.45 -7.92 3.35
CA GLU A 74 -2.50 -8.89 3.60
C GLU A 74 -3.45 -8.43 4.70
N ASN A 75 -4.72 -8.78 4.53
CA ASN A 75 -5.77 -8.62 5.55
C ASN A 75 -5.92 -7.18 6.06
N LEU A 76 -5.65 -6.19 5.21
CA LEU A 76 -5.98 -4.80 5.49
C LEU A 76 -7.50 -4.61 5.38
N PRO A 77 -8.17 -4.09 6.43
CA PRO A 77 -9.63 -4.06 6.48
C PRO A 77 -10.24 -3.05 5.50
N LEU A 78 -9.69 -1.84 5.42
CA LEU A 78 -10.20 -0.77 4.57
C LEU A 78 -9.08 0.20 4.21
N VAL A 79 -8.67 0.24 2.94
CA VAL A 79 -7.62 1.14 2.44
C VAL A 79 -8.25 2.15 1.48
N CYS A 80 -7.94 3.43 1.67
CA CYS A 80 -8.25 4.46 0.70
C CYS A 80 -7.12 4.50 -0.34
N PHE A 81 -7.40 4.11 -1.58
CA PHE A 81 -6.40 4.18 -2.67
C PHE A 81 -6.18 5.59 -3.22
N GLU A 82 -6.91 6.59 -2.72
CA GLU A 82 -6.67 7.98 -3.11
C GLU A 82 -5.55 8.60 -2.27
N CYS A 83 -5.64 8.46 -0.94
CA CYS A 83 -4.63 9.00 -0.03
C CYS A 83 -3.62 7.95 0.42
N GLY A 84 -3.93 6.65 0.34
CA GLY A 84 -3.07 5.57 0.83
C GLY A 84 -3.17 5.27 2.33
N ARG A 85 -4.19 5.79 3.04
CA ARG A 85 -4.40 5.52 4.49
C ARG A 85 -5.42 4.41 4.73
N ILE A 86 -5.35 3.82 5.92
CA ILE A 86 -6.29 2.81 6.41
C ILE A 86 -7.45 3.50 7.14
N GLY A 87 -8.66 2.93 7.03
CA GLY A 87 -9.82 3.28 7.86
C GLY A 87 -10.95 4.02 7.14
N HIS A 88 -10.83 4.33 5.84
CA HIS A 88 -11.90 4.96 5.07
C HIS A 88 -11.87 4.57 3.59
N MET A 89 -13.00 4.74 2.91
CA MET A 89 -13.12 4.59 1.46
C MET A 89 -12.84 5.92 0.75
N LYS A 90 -12.54 5.87 -0.55
CA LYS A 90 -12.36 7.07 -1.39
C LYS A 90 -13.48 8.10 -1.22
N ALA A 91 -14.74 7.67 -1.14
CA ALA A 91 -15.90 8.55 -0.96
C ALA A 91 -15.87 9.38 0.33
N LEU A 92 -15.21 8.90 1.38
CA LEU A 92 -15.11 9.57 2.69
C LEU A 92 -13.71 10.17 2.92
N CYS A 93 -12.87 10.23 1.88
CA CYS A 93 -11.49 10.66 1.98
C CYS A 93 -11.38 12.13 2.42
N PRO A 94 -10.75 12.43 3.58
CA PRO A 94 -10.54 13.80 4.02
C PRO A 94 -9.69 14.62 3.03
N SER A 95 -8.78 13.97 2.30
CA SER A 95 -7.92 14.63 1.31
C SER A 95 -8.66 15.09 0.05
N LEU A 96 -9.85 14.53 -0.22
CA LEU A 96 -10.71 14.95 -1.33
C LEU A 96 -11.68 16.07 -0.94
N ARG A 97 -11.83 16.35 0.36
CA ARG A 97 -12.62 17.50 0.79
C ARG A 97 -11.77 18.75 0.53
N PRO A 98 -12.28 19.75 -0.20
CA PRO A 98 -11.60 21.04 -0.25
C PRO A 98 -11.47 21.56 1.18
N LYS A 99 -10.26 21.91 1.61
CA LYS A 99 -10.03 22.67 2.85
C LYS A 99 -10.70 24.03 2.69
N GLY A 100 -11.96 24.12 3.09
CA GLY A 100 -12.76 25.33 2.95
C GLY A 100 -14.16 25.13 3.51
N SER A 101 -14.27 24.99 4.83
CA SER A 101 -15.42 25.42 5.66
C SER A 101 -15.30 24.80 7.06
N ALA A 102 -14.45 25.41 7.90
CA ALA A 102 -14.91 25.62 9.26
C ALA A 102 -16.09 26.59 9.17
N GLY A 103 -17.19 26.29 9.84
CA GLY A 103 -18.47 26.98 9.62
C GLY A 103 -18.39 28.48 9.84
N GLU A 104 -18.97 29.24 8.91
CA GLU A 104 -19.61 30.51 9.20
C GLU A 104 -20.72 30.71 8.15
N ILE A 105 -21.91 31.09 8.63
CA ILE A 105 -23.13 31.29 7.85
C ILE A 105 -23.13 32.77 7.45
N VAL A 106 -22.96 33.11 6.15
CA VAL A 106 -23.28 34.46 5.65
C VAL A 106 -23.88 34.39 4.25
N LEU A 107 -24.97 35.15 4.07
CA LEU A 107 -25.86 35.23 2.92
C LEU A 107 -25.38 36.24 1.86
N ALA A 108 -25.60 35.89 0.58
CA ALA A 108 -25.68 36.71 -0.64
C ALA A 108 -24.42 37.33 -1.29
N GLY A 109 -24.31 37.17 -2.63
CA GLY A 109 -23.85 38.23 -3.53
C GLY A 109 -22.63 37.98 -4.43
N SER A 110 -22.89 37.54 -5.67
CA SER A 110 -22.28 37.95 -6.96
C SER A 110 -20.75 37.93 -7.23
N LEU A 111 -20.41 37.10 -8.24
CA LEU A 111 -19.45 37.26 -9.36
C LEU A 111 -17.93 37.44 -9.12
N SER A 112 -17.19 36.46 -9.67
CA SER A 112 -15.75 36.29 -9.92
C SER A 112 -15.03 37.52 -10.52
N PRO A 113 -13.68 37.57 -10.73
CA PRO A 113 -12.67 36.49 -10.67
C PRO A 113 -11.30 36.88 -10.05
N THR A 114 -10.49 35.93 -9.59
CA THR A 114 -9.01 36.06 -9.63
C THR A 114 -8.35 34.69 -9.64
N MET A 115 -7.44 34.53 -10.59
CA MET A 115 -6.59 33.36 -10.83
C MET A 115 -5.80 32.98 -9.58
N THR A 116 -5.92 31.73 -9.13
CA THR A 116 -4.77 31.03 -8.55
C THR A 116 -4.83 29.60 -9.05
N ARG A 117 -3.82 29.26 -9.84
CA ARG A 117 -3.53 27.96 -10.41
C ARG A 117 -3.82 26.88 -9.36
N PRO A 118 -4.75 25.93 -9.57
CA PRO A 118 -4.76 24.73 -8.77
C PRO A 118 -3.40 24.08 -9.02
N ALA A 119 -2.54 24.08 -8.01
CA ALA A 119 -1.48 23.10 -7.97
C ALA A 119 -2.17 21.76 -8.21
N GLU A 120 -1.83 21.11 -9.32
CA GLU A 120 -2.24 19.76 -9.62
C GLU A 120 -2.04 18.95 -8.34
N VAL A 121 -3.15 18.65 -7.66
CA VAL A 121 -3.18 17.53 -6.75
C VAL A 121 -3.06 16.36 -7.69
N GLU A 122 -1.81 16.00 -7.97
CA GLU A 122 -1.46 14.78 -8.68
C GLU A 122 -2.24 13.68 -7.98
N SER A 123 -3.30 13.23 -8.63
CA SER A 123 -3.94 11.95 -8.44
C SER A 123 -2.82 10.93 -8.53
N ASN A 124 -2.22 10.62 -7.38
CA ASN A 124 -0.99 9.86 -7.29
C ASN A 124 -1.22 8.47 -7.90
N PRO A 125 -0.57 8.10 -9.02
CA PRO A 125 -0.76 6.80 -9.66
C PRO A 125 -0.20 5.62 -8.83
N GLY A 126 0.31 5.88 -7.62
CA GLY A 126 1.06 4.93 -6.81
C GLY A 126 0.23 3.90 -6.04
N PHE A 127 -1.05 4.18 -5.73
CA PHE A 127 -1.88 3.31 -4.90
C PHE A 127 -2.93 2.57 -5.73
N GLY A 128 -3.15 1.28 -5.46
CA GLY A 128 -4.20 0.54 -6.17
C GLY A 128 -4.53 -0.82 -5.56
N PRO A 129 -5.60 -1.47 -6.05
CA PRO A 129 -6.08 -2.75 -5.50
C PRO A 129 -5.03 -3.87 -5.49
N TRP A 130 -4.03 -3.79 -6.36
CA TRP A 130 -2.89 -4.72 -6.40
C TRP A 130 -2.06 -4.71 -5.11
N MET A 131 -2.16 -3.66 -4.29
CA MET A 131 -1.51 -3.61 -2.97
C MET A 131 -2.17 -4.54 -1.96
N LEU A 132 -3.34 -5.09 -2.25
CA LEU A 132 -4.04 -6.02 -1.37
C LEU A 132 -3.89 -7.44 -1.89
N VAL A 133 -3.31 -8.32 -1.08
CA VAL A 133 -3.26 -9.75 -1.38
C VAL A 133 -4.67 -10.31 -1.23
N THR A 134 -5.35 -10.52 -2.35
CA THR A 134 -6.68 -11.16 -2.38
C THR A 134 -6.53 -12.67 -2.56
N LYS A 135 -7.27 -13.45 -1.75
CA LYS A 135 -7.29 -14.92 -1.80
C LYS A 135 -7.73 -15.49 -3.17
N LYS A 136 -8.26 -14.67 -4.08
CA LYS A 136 -8.69 -15.08 -5.43
C LYS A 136 -7.53 -15.57 -6.32
N LYS A 137 -6.30 -15.09 -6.12
CA LYS A 137 -5.13 -15.55 -6.89
C LYS A 137 -4.72 -17.01 -6.60
N LEU A 138 -5.21 -17.59 -5.50
CA LEU A 138 -5.02 -19.01 -5.19
C LEU A 138 -6.04 -19.92 -5.93
N ALA A 139 -7.18 -19.38 -6.34
CA ALA A 139 -8.21 -20.15 -7.04
C ALA A 139 -7.87 -20.37 -8.53
N GLU A 140 -7.32 -19.36 -9.21
CA GLU A 140 -6.94 -19.48 -10.64
C GLU A 140 -5.75 -20.43 -10.86
N LEU A 141 -4.78 -20.49 -9.95
CA LEU A 141 -3.64 -21.43 -10.06
C LEU A 141 -3.98 -22.87 -9.69
N LYS A 142 -5.16 -23.13 -9.09
CA LYS A 142 -5.67 -24.48 -8.82
C LYS A 142 -6.65 -24.97 -9.89
N GLY A 143 -6.98 -24.12 -10.87
CA GLY A 143 -8.00 -24.39 -11.89
C GLY A 143 -7.47 -24.79 -13.27
N GLN A 144 -6.16 -25.00 -13.44
CA GLN A 144 -5.62 -25.52 -14.71
C GLN A 144 -5.58 -27.05 -14.68
N PRO A 145 -6.48 -27.76 -15.41
CA PRO A 145 -6.38 -29.19 -15.55
C PRO A 145 -5.16 -29.54 -16.39
N GLN A 146 -4.33 -30.43 -15.84
CA GLN A 146 -3.24 -31.09 -16.55
C GLN A 146 -3.85 -31.94 -17.67
N LYS A 147 -3.90 -31.41 -18.90
CA LYS A 147 -4.26 -32.21 -20.08
C LYS A 147 -3.17 -33.27 -20.26
N ARG A 148 -3.60 -34.53 -20.17
CA ARG A 148 -2.88 -35.74 -20.58
C ARG A 148 -2.58 -35.72 -22.07
#